data_AF-X7E766-F1
#
_entry.id   AF-X7E766-F1
#
_cell.length_a   1.000
_cell.length_b   1.000
_cell.length_c   1.000
_cell.angle_alpha   90.00
_cell.angle_beta   90.00
_cell.angle_gamma   90.00
#
_symmetry.space_group_name_H-M   'P 1'
#
loop_
_entity.id
_entity.type
_entity.pdbx_description
1 polymer ?
#
loop_
_entity_poly.entity_id
_entity_poly.type
_entity_poly.pdbx_seq_one_letter_code
_entity_poly.pdbx_strand_id
1 'polypeptide(L)'
;MEQFGVLTLGSRLKRLSDYLFAEVQEIYLQCDVPISSTYFPILKLLQKMGSLSVMEIAESLHLSHPAVSKQTAKMLKEYLLDKNADEDDQRRSLLSLSEKGLAAMLKVEPVLEEMKVVIEQFTDFSSDNFMAGLEALEKQVFSEGLANKVLDRLLPFKIIELSRHHEKSFYNLNMAWLERYFPNQISEHDLALLERPLEYVAQHGGTVWVAIREANQQNVALGTIVLAQHGDGQTAEILKLSVAEHCQGKGIAQALLSHVFETAQSVGMTKLTLETASCLTAARHLYDKNGFIEMLPPKPSLYERADVYMEKSLEKPLRLIKRKQSI
;
A
#
# COMPACT_ATOMS: atom_id res chain seq x y z
N MET A 1 24.96 14.93 4.14
CA MET A 1 23.77 14.05 4.08
C MET A 1 22.55 14.69 4.73
N GLU A 2 22.70 15.39 5.87
CA GLU A 2 21.57 16.01 6.58
C GLU A 2 20.77 17.01 5.73
N GLN A 3 21.44 17.77 4.85
CA GLN A 3 20.81 18.72 3.92
C GLN A 3 19.84 18.09 2.89
N PHE A 4 19.87 16.76 2.70
CA PHE A 4 19.00 16.06 1.75
C PHE A 4 17.80 15.36 2.44
N GLY A 5 17.68 15.53 3.76
CA GLY A 5 16.58 14.99 4.55
C GLY A 5 16.33 13.49 4.32
N VAL A 6 15.05 13.13 4.21
CA VAL A 6 14.57 11.76 4.02
C VAL A 6 15.10 11.09 2.75
N LEU A 7 15.53 11.86 1.74
CA LEU A 7 16.04 11.29 0.47
C LEU A 7 17.35 10.51 0.65
N THR A 8 18.08 10.73 1.75
CA THR A 8 19.30 9.98 2.09
C THR A 8 19.09 8.92 3.16
N LEU A 9 17.83 8.59 3.49
CA LEU A 9 17.50 7.67 4.56
C LEU A 9 18.23 6.33 4.41
N GLY A 10 18.20 5.71 3.22
CA GLY A 10 18.90 4.45 2.98
C GLY A 10 20.41 4.53 3.23
N SER A 11 21.08 5.61 2.79
CA SER A 11 22.51 5.80 3.06
C SER A 11 22.81 6.06 4.54
N ARG A 12 21.93 6.79 5.24
CA ARG A 12 22.08 7.05 6.68
C ARG A 12 21.87 5.78 7.49
N LEU A 13 20.87 4.97 7.16
CA LEU A 13 20.62 3.66 7.76
C LEU A 13 21.78 2.71 7.51
N LYS A 14 22.29 2.62 6.27
CA LYS A 14 23.47 1.81 5.97
C LYS A 14 24.69 2.25 6.79
N ARG A 15 24.99 3.55 6.82
CA ARG A 15 26.11 4.08 7.61
C ARG A 15 25.97 3.78 9.10
N LEU A 16 24.76 3.92 9.66
CA LEU A 16 24.48 3.58 11.04
C LEU A 16 24.64 2.08 11.29
N SER A 17 24.14 1.24 10.38
CA SER A 17 24.30 -0.21 10.43
C SER A 17 25.77 -0.62 10.40
N ASP A 18 26.55 -0.09 9.45
CA ASP A 18 28.00 -0.34 9.34
C ASP A 18 28.73 0.08 10.63
N TYR A 19 28.36 1.23 11.20
CA TYR A 19 28.93 1.72 12.47
C TYR A 19 28.57 0.81 13.65
N LEU A 20 27.30 0.44 13.80
CA LEU A 20 26.85 -0.47 14.85
C LEU A 20 27.53 -1.84 14.76
N PHE A 21 27.70 -2.40 13.56
CA PHE A 21 28.42 -3.66 13.39
C PHE A 21 29.89 -3.55 13.83
N ALA A 22 30.54 -2.41 13.63
CA ALA A 22 31.90 -2.18 14.10
C ALA A 22 31.97 -2.08 15.63
N GLU A 23 31.03 -1.36 16.26
CA GLU A 23 30.93 -1.26 17.74
C GLU A 23 30.66 -2.64 18.36
N VAL A 24 29.74 -3.43 17.81
CA VAL A 24 29.47 -4.79 18.30
C VAL A 24 30.68 -5.71 18.09
N GLN A 25 31.43 -5.53 17.00
CA GLN A 25 32.66 -6.29 16.78
C GLN A 25 33.70 -5.98 17.85
N GLU A 26 33.84 -4.71 18.24
CA GLU A 26 34.73 -4.30 19.34
C GLU A 26 34.29 -4.92 20.67
N ILE A 27 32.98 -4.89 20.99
CA ILE A 27 32.43 -5.55 22.19
C ILE A 27 32.77 -7.05 22.18
N TYR A 28 32.54 -7.74 21.05
CA TYR A 28 32.85 -9.16 20.94
C TYR A 28 34.33 -9.46 21.13
N LEU A 29 35.23 -8.62 20.62
CA LEU A 29 36.67 -8.76 20.84
C LEU A 29 37.05 -8.61 22.32
N GLN A 30 36.49 -7.62 23.02
CA GLN A 30 36.78 -7.37 24.44
C GLN A 30 36.19 -8.45 25.36
N CYS A 31 35.12 -9.14 24.92
CA CYS A 31 34.47 -10.22 25.67
C CYS A 31 34.94 -11.63 25.27
N ASP A 32 36.00 -11.76 24.46
CA ASP A 32 36.51 -13.04 23.95
C ASP A 32 35.43 -13.89 23.25
N VAL A 33 34.53 -13.23 22.52
CA VAL A 33 33.46 -13.85 21.74
C VAL A 33 34.00 -14.22 20.35
N PRO A 34 34.07 -15.52 19.99
CA PRO A 34 34.83 -15.98 18.82
C PRO A 34 33.97 -15.98 17.54
N ILE A 35 33.17 -14.94 17.31
CA ILE A 35 32.35 -14.78 16.11
C ILE A 35 32.39 -13.34 15.58
N SER A 36 32.11 -13.19 14.29
CA SER A 36 31.91 -11.88 13.67
C SER A 36 30.54 -11.31 14.03
N SER A 37 30.47 -10.00 14.32
CA SER A 37 29.21 -9.28 14.63
C SER A 37 28.16 -9.42 13.51
N THR A 38 28.60 -9.54 12.26
CA THR A 38 27.72 -9.74 11.10
C THR A 38 27.07 -11.12 11.03
N TYR A 39 27.58 -12.11 11.76
CA TYR A 39 27.04 -13.47 11.75
C TYR A 39 25.81 -13.63 12.64
N PHE A 40 25.62 -12.71 13.57
CA PHE A 40 24.62 -12.81 14.63
C PHE A 40 23.19 -13.08 14.12
N PRO A 41 22.64 -12.38 13.10
CA PRO A 41 21.27 -12.63 12.65
C PRO A 41 21.02 -14.09 12.21
N ILE A 42 21.98 -14.68 11.49
CA ILE A 42 21.88 -16.06 10.99
C ILE A 42 22.04 -17.05 12.15
N LEU A 43 23.05 -16.85 13.00
CA LEU A 43 23.29 -17.74 14.14
C LEU A 43 22.11 -17.73 15.11
N LYS A 44 21.52 -16.56 15.39
CA LYS A 44 20.35 -16.43 16.26
C LYS A 44 19.10 -17.07 15.67
N LEU A 45 18.88 -16.94 14.36
CA LEU A 45 17.78 -17.60 13.67
C LEU A 45 17.92 -19.13 13.76
N LEU A 46 19.09 -19.67 13.46
CA LEU A 46 19.35 -21.11 13.55
C LEU A 46 19.27 -21.63 14.99
N GLN A 47 19.70 -20.83 15.99
CA GLN A 47 19.51 -21.17 17.40
C GLN A 47 18.03 -21.37 17.75
N LYS A 48 17.14 -20.54 17.17
CA LYS A 48 15.70 -20.58 17.44
C LYS A 48 14.97 -21.65 16.63
N MET A 49 15.36 -21.84 15.37
CA MET A 49 14.65 -22.68 14.40
C MET A 49 15.25 -24.09 14.25
N GLY A 50 16.46 -24.32 14.74
CA GLY A 50 17.17 -25.60 14.64
C GLY A 50 17.98 -25.72 13.36
N SER A 51 17.32 -26.03 12.24
CA SER A 51 17.97 -26.21 10.94
C SER A 51 17.16 -25.55 9.82
N LEU A 52 17.85 -24.88 8.90
CA LEU A 52 17.24 -24.19 7.76
C LEU A 52 18.15 -24.25 6.53
N SER A 53 17.55 -24.23 5.35
CA SER A 53 18.28 -24.01 4.10
C SER A 53 18.71 -22.55 3.95
N VAL A 54 19.68 -22.29 3.05
CA VAL A 54 20.11 -20.92 2.71
C VAL A 54 18.96 -20.06 2.19
N MET A 55 18.00 -20.66 1.50
CA MET A 55 16.81 -19.97 0.98
C MET A 55 15.88 -19.55 2.11
N GLU A 56 15.56 -20.44 3.04
CA GLU A 56 14.69 -20.14 4.19
C GLU A 56 15.33 -19.11 5.12
N ILE A 57 16.65 -19.14 5.31
CA ILE A 57 17.38 -18.11 6.07
C ILE A 57 17.24 -16.74 5.37
N ALA A 58 17.43 -16.69 4.05
CA ALA A 58 17.31 -15.45 3.28
C ALA A 58 15.90 -14.86 3.32
N GLU A 59 14.88 -15.71 3.21
CA GLU A 59 13.48 -15.32 3.31
C GLU A 59 13.13 -14.83 4.73
N SER A 60 13.53 -15.57 5.76
CA SER A 60 13.23 -15.25 7.17
C SER A 60 13.91 -13.96 7.65
N LEU A 61 15.11 -13.68 7.17
CA LEU A 61 15.86 -12.46 7.54
C LEU A 61 15.64 -11.29 6.56
N HIS A 62 14.85 -11.49 5.50
CA HIS A 62 14.69 -10.52 4.40
C HIS A 62 16.02 -10.03 3.80
N LEU A 63 17.00 -10.93 3.70
CA LEU A 63 18.32 -10.66 3.13
C LEU A 63 18.44 -11.28 1.73
N SER A 64 19.33 -10.72 0.91
CA SER A 64 19.55 -11.29 -0.43
C SER A 64 20.22 -12.67 -0.35
N HIS A 65 19.76 -13.61 -1.18
CA HIS A 65 20.32 -14.97 -1.23
C HIS A 65 21.86 -14.99 -1.42
N PRO A 66 22.48 -14.17 -2.29
CA PRO A 66 23.95 -14.11 -2.40
C PRO A 66 24.65 -13.65 -1.11
N ALA A 67 24.03 -12.75 -0.34
CA ALA A 67 24.61 -12.28 0.92
C ALA A 67 24.61 -13.39 1.99
N VAL A 68 23.47 -14.08 2.14
CA VAL A 68 23.36 -15.21 3.09
C VAL A 68 24.30 -16.33 2.70
N SER A 69 24.31 -16.73 1.42
CA SER A 69 25.22 -17.78 0.91
C SER A 69 26.70 -17.46 1.19
N LYS A 70 27.11 -16.20 0.98
CA LYS A 70 28.48 -15.77 1.29
C LYS A 70 28.80 -15.84 2.78
N GLN A 71 27.87 -15.45 3.65
CA GLN A 71 28.07 -15.49 5.10
C GLN A 71 28.11 -16.94 5.63
N THR A 72 27.14 -17.77 5.26
CA THR A 72 27.10 -19.17 5.70
C THR A 72 28.31 -19.96 5.22
N ALA A 73 28.81 -19.69 4.01
CA ALA A 73 30.06 -20.29 3.51
C ALA A 73 31.29 -19.92 4.37
N LYS A 74 31.34 -18.71 4.94
CA LYS A 74 32.39 -18.35 5.90
C LYS A 74 32.20 -19.05 7.24
N MET A 75 30.97 -19.06 7.77
CA MET A 75 30.66 -19.72 9.05
C MET A 75 30.96 -21.22 9.02
N LEU A 76 30.71 -21.89 7.88
CA LEU A 76 31.10 -23.29 7.66
C LEU A 76 32.62 -23.48 7.72
N LYS A 77 33.40 -22.57 7.08
CA LYS A 77 34.88 -22.60 7.15
C LYS A 77 35.41 -22.33 8.56
N GLU A 78 34.68 -21.55 9.35
CA GLU A 78 35.01 -21.24 10.73
C GLU A 78 34.45 -22.28 11.73
N TYR A 79 33.84 -23.36 11.24
CA TYR A 79 33.25 -24.45 12.02
C TYR A 79 32.12 -24.02 12.96
N LEU A 80 31.43 -22.92 12.65
CA LEU A 80 30.29 -22.42 13.44
C LEU A 80 28.96 -23.08 13.03
N LEU A 81 28.90 -23.62 11.81
CA LEU A 81 27.74 -24.31 11.27
C LEU A 81 28.12 -25.71 10.82
N ASP A 82 27.15 -26.62 10.89
CA ASP A 82 27.19 -27.93 10.26
C ASP A 82 26.22 -27.98 9.08
N LYS A 83 26.55 -28.81 8.09
CA LYS A 83 25.75 -29.01 6.89
C LYS A 83 25.21 -30.44 6.87
N ASN A 84 23.89 -30.56 6.95
CA ASN A 84 23.17 -31.83 6.93
C ASN A 84 22.42 -31.99 5.60
N ALA A 85 22.29 -33.24 5.14
CA ALA A 85 21.37 -33.55 4.04
C ALA A 85 19.94 -33.39 4.57
N ASP A 86 19.07 -32.81 3.74
CA ASP A 86 17.63 -32.77 4.02
C ASP A 86 17.07 -34.20 3.87
N GLU A 87 16.27 -34.64 4.85
CA GLU A 87 15.69 -35.99 4.87
C GLU A 87 14.65 -36.19 3.74
N ASP A 88 14.02 -35.09 3.28
CA ASP A 88 12.96 -35.12 2.27
C ASP A 88 13.46 -34.81 0.84
N ASP A 89 14.57 -34.08 0.67
CA ASP A 89 15.19 -33.82 -0.63
C ASP A 89 16.72 -33.78 -0.52
N GLN A 90 17.41 -34.86 -0.92
CA GLN A 90 18.88 -34.96 -0.88
C GLN A 90 19.63 -33.89 -1.71
N ARG A 91 18.93 -33.09 -2.53
CA ARG A 91 19.50 -31.94 -3.25
C ARG A 91 19.49 -30.66 -2.41
N ARG A 92 18.70 -30.62 -1.34
CA ARG A 92 18.65 -29.54 -0.36
C ARG A 92 19.63 -29.86 0.77
N SER A 93 20.33 -28.82 1.20
CA SER A 93 21.24 -28.91 2.34
C SER A 93 20.79 -27.97 3.42
N LEU A 94 20.55 -28.52 4.60
CA LEU A 94 20.18 -27.77 5.79
C LEU A 94 21.44 -27.37 6.55
N LEU A 95 21.40 -26.16 7.11
CA LEU A 95 22.43 -25.63 7.99
C LEU A 95 21.88 -25.59 9.41
N SER A 96 22.71 -25.97 10.37
CA SER A 96 22.43 -25.91 11.80
C SER A 96 23.65 -25.40 12.55
N LEU A 97 23.47 -24.89 13.77
CA LEU A 97 24.60 -24.55 14.62
C LEU A 97 25.40 -25.82 14.96
N SER A 98 26.72 -25.75 14.81
CA SER A 98 27.61 -26.80 15.34
C SER A 98 27.72 -26.70 16.86
N GLU A 99 28.35 -27.68 17.51
CA GLU A 99 28.69 -27.57 18.95
C GLU A 99 29.49 -26.29 19.26
N LYS A 100 30.45 -25.95 18.39
CA LYS A 100 31.22 -24.71 18.51
C LYS A 100 30.33 -23.48 18.33
N GLY A 101 29.42 -23.50 17.36
CA GLY A 101 28.46 -22.42 17.12
C GLY A 101 27.53 -22.19 18.32
N LEU A 102 27.00 -23.27 18.89
CA LEU A 102 26.18 -23.24 20.11
C LEU A 102 26.98 -22.68 21.30
N ALA A 103 28.19 -23.18 21.53
CA ALA A 103 29.06 -22.69 22.60
C ALA A 103 29.41 -21.20 22.44
N ALA A 104 29.63 -20.74 21.21
CA ALA A 104 29.83 -19.33 20.93
C ALA A 104 28.57 -18.50 21.22
N MET A 105 27.39 -18.98 20.84
CA MET A 105 26.12 -18.29 21.10
C MET A 105 25.80 -18.19 22.60
N LEU A 106 26.15 -19.21 23.40
CA LEU A 106 26.03 -19.13 24.87
C LEU A 106 26.88 -18.00 25.49
N LYS A 107 28.06 -17.71 24.91
CA LYS A 107 28.88 -16.56 25.33
C LYS A 107 28.32 -15.22 24.89
N VAL A 108 27.59 -15.20 23.77
CA VAL A 108 26.98 -14.00 23.20
C VAL A 108 25.76 -13.57 24.02
N GLU A 109 24.99 -14.50 24.58
CA GLU A 109 23.74 -14.23 25.31
C GLU A 109 23.83 -13.10 26.37
N PRO A 110 24.76 -13.13 27.36
CA PRO A 110 24.85 -12.03 28.34
C PRO A 110 25.25 -10.69 27.70
N VAL A 111 26.05 -10.72 26.62
CA VAL A 111 26.42 -9.50 25.88
C VAL A 111 25.19 -8.87 25.22
N LEU A 112 24.28 -9.69 24.68
CA LEU A 112 23.04 -9.20 24.08
C LEU A 112 22.09 -8.57 25.09
N GLU A 113 22.03 -9.11 26.31
CA GLU A 113 21.19 -8.57 27.38
C GLU A 113 21.61 -7.14 27.74
N GLU A 114 22.92 -6.91 27.93
CA GLU A 114 23.44 -5.57 28.21
C GLU A 114 23.35 -4.62 27.01
N MET A 115 23.66 -5.12 25.80
CA MET A 115 23.49 -4.34 24.57
C MET A 115 22.04 -3.87 24.39
N LYS A 116 21.07 -4.73 24.71
CA LYS A 116 19.66 -4.40 24.63
C LYS A 116 19.32 -3.21 25.53
N VAL A 117 19.76 -3.23 26.80
CA VAL A 117 19.51 -2.12 27.75
C VAL A 117 20.04 -0.79 27.22
N VAL A 118 21.28 -0.78 26.70
CA VAL A 118 21.92 0.45 26.20
C VAL A 118 21.25 0.95 24.90
N ILE A 119 20.94 0.05 23.97
CA ILE A 119 20.25 0.40 22.73
C ILE A 119 18.84 0.93 23.01
N GLU A 120 18.12 0.34 23.97
CA GLU A 120 16.82 0.85 24.42
C GLU A 120 16.92 2.28 24.97
N GLN A 121 17.95 2.60 25.76
CA GLN A 121 18.20 3.98 26.22
C GLN A 121 18.50 4.94 25.06
N PHE A 122 19.30 4.52 24.07
CA PHE A 122 19.61 5.33 22.89
C PHE A 122 18.41 5.54 21.95
N THR A 123 17.37 4.73 22.10
CA THR A 123 16.17 4.80 21.28
C THR A 123 14.98 5.44 22.00
N ASP A 124 15.15 5.77 23.28
CA ASP A 124 14.16 6.42 24.14
C ASP A 124 14.14 7.95 23.96
N PHE A 125 13.83 8.40 22.74
CA PHE A 125 13.45 9.79 22.49
C PHE A 125 11.92 9.89 22.49
N SER A 126 11.34 10.66 23.41
CA SER A 126 9.89 10.94 23.52
C SER A 126 9.31 11.30 22.13
N SER A 127 8.33 10.63 21.55
CA SER A 127 7.07 10.13 22.10
C SER A 127 6.55 8.86 21.42
N ASP A 128 7.36 8.13 20.66
CA ASP A 128 7.02 6.83 20.07
C ASP A 128 8.32 6.00 19.97
N ASN A 129 8.30 4.76 20.47
CA ASN A 129 9.46 3.85 20.47
C ASN A 129 10.07 3.79 19.04
N PHE A 130 11.33 4.23 18.89
CA PHE A 130 12.02 4.27 17.58
C PHE A 130 11.93 2.93 16.83
N MET A 131 11.99 1.81 17.55
CA MET A 131 11.88 0.48 16.94
C MET A 131 10.51 0.23 16.33
N ALA A 132 9.43 0.68 16.97
CA ALA A 132 8.09 0.59 16.42
C ALA A 132 7.93 1.47 15.17
N GLY A 133 8.54 2.66 15.18
CA GLY A 133 8.59 3.54 14.00
C GLY A 133 9.38 2.93 12.83
N LEU A 134 10.50 2.27 13.12
CA LEU A 134 11.32 1.57 12.14
C LEU A 134 10.56 0.36 11.55
N GLU A 135 9.92 -0.47 12.39
CA GLU A 135 9.13 -1.62 11.94
C GLU A 135 7.96 -1.18 11.04
N ALA A 136 7.27 -0.09 11.41
CA ALA A 136 6.21 0.49 10.58
C ALA A 136 6.72 0.96 9.21
N LEU A 137 7.90 1.60 9.18
CA LEU A 137 8.57 2.01 7.95
C LEU A 137 8.99 0.80 7.10
N GLU A 138 9.61 -0.21 7.72
CA GLU A 138 10.05 -1.44 7.05
C GLU A 138 8.88 -2.16 6.41
N LYS A 139 7.76 -2.32 7.13
CA LYS A 139 6.53 -2.86 6.57
C LYS A 139 6.09 -2.08 5.34
N GLN A 140 5.97 -0.76 5.42
CA GLN A 140 5.54 0.06 4.28
C GLN A 140 6.50 -0.05 3.06
N VAL A 141 7.81 -0.13 3.29
CA VAL A 141 8.80 -0.19 2.21
C VAL A 141 8.85 -1.59 1.58
N PHE A 142 8.85 -2.65 2.39
CA PHE A 142 9.02 -4.03 1.94
C PHE A 142 7.72 -4.66 1.42
N SER A 143 6.57 -4.42 2.08
CA SER A 143 5.30 -5.03 1.66
C SER A 143 4.54 -4.19 0.64
N GLU A 144 4.59 -2.86 0.74
CA GLU A 144 3.80 -1.97 -0.13
C GLU A 144 4.62 -1.32 -1.26
N GLY A 145 5.94 -1.57 -1.29
CA GLY A 145 6.84 -1.26 -2.40
C GLY A 145 7.01 0.24 -2.68
N LEU A 146 8.02 0.88 -2.06
CA LEU A 146 8.32 2.31 -2.24
C LEU A 146 8.41 2.71 -3.73
N ALA A 147 9.10 1.91 -4.55
CA ALA A 147 9.24 2.19 -5.98
C ALA A 147 7.88 2.29 -6.69
N ASN A 148 6.96 1.36 -6.42
CA ASN A 148 5.63 1.38 -7.03
C ASN A 148 4.84 2.63 -6.62
N LYS A 149 4.79 2.94 -5.33
CA LYS A 149 4.09 4.14 -4.83
C LYS A 149 4.64 5.44 -5.39
N VAL A 150 5.97 5.53 -5.54
CA VAL A 150 6.61 6.70 -6.15
C VAL A 150 6.26 6.77 -7.64
N LEU A 151 6.34 5.67 -8.37
CA LEU A 151 6.00 5.62 -9.79
C LEU A 151 4.52 5.94 -10.05
N ASP A 152 3.60 5.48 -9.19
CA ASP A 152 2.18 5.80 -9.25
C ASP A 152 1.91 7.31 -9.17
N ARG A 153 2.77 8.06 -8.47
CA ARG A 153 2.67 9.52 -8.31
C ARG A 153 3.39 10.32 -9.39
N LEU A 154 4.33 9.72 -10.12
CA LEU A 154 5.20 10.38 -11.09
C LEU A 154 4.75 10.15 -12.53
N LEU A 155 4.35 8.92 -12.86
CA LEU A 155 4.00 8.56 -14.22
C LEU A 155 2.57 9.00 -14.55
N PRO A 156 2.30 9.32 -15.83
CA PRO A 156 0.95 9.65 -16.26
C PRO A 156 0.03 8.43 -16.12
N PHE A 157 -1.25 8.71 -15.91
CA PHE A 157 -2.31 7.69 -15.93
C PHE A 157 -3.20 7.86 -17.16
N LYS A 158 -3.91 6.80 -17.52
CA LYS A 158 -4.96 6.78 -18.54
C LYS A 158 -6.27 6.37 -17.89
N ILE A 159 -7.38 6.91 -18.37
CA ILE A 159 -8.71 6.44 -17.98
C ILE A 159 -9.15 5.41 -19.02
N ILE A 160 -9.50 4.22 -18.56
CA ILE A 160 -10.03 3.14 -19.40
C ILE A 160 -11.33 2.61 -18.79
N GLU A 161 -12.18 2.00 -19.61
CA GLU A 161 -13.28 1.19 -19.09
C GLU A 161 -12.72 -0.04 -18.36
N LEU A 162 -13.40 -0.42 -17.27
CA LEU A 162 -13.04 -1.58 -16.49
C LEU A 162 -13.09 -2.84 -17.38
N SER A 163 -12.05 -3.66 -17.28
CA SER A 163 -12.02 -5.00 -17.86
C SER A 163 -11.82 -6.03 -16.75
N ARG A 164 -12.09 -7.31 -17.06
CA ARG A 164 -11.92 -8.42 -16.10
C ARG A 164 -10.54 -8.44 -15.42
N HIS A 165 -9.49 -8.00 -16.12
CA HIS A 165 -8.14 -7.93 -15.57
C HIS A 165 -7.99 -6.92 -14.40
N HIS A 166 -8.90 -5.96 -14.28
CA HIS A 166 -8.85 -4.88 -13.31
C HIS A 166 -9.91 -5.01 -12.19
N GLU A 167 -10.79 -6.01 -12.23
CA GLU A 167 -11.86 -6.19 -11.22
C GLU A 167 -11.31 -6.36 -9.81
N LYS A 168 -10.22 -7.13 -9.65
CA LYS A 168 -9.54 -7.27 -8.37
C LYS A 168 -9.02 -5.94 -7.83
N SER A 169 -8.49 -5.09 -8.69
CA SER A 169 -8.00 -3.77 -8.29
C SER A 169 -9.16 -2.82 -7.95
N PHE A 170 -10.28 -2.91 -8.66
CA PHE A 170 -11.52 -2.19 -8.33
C PHE A 170 -12.03 -2.59 -6.95
N TYR A 171 -12.10 -3.90 -6.65
CA TYR A 171 -12.48 -4.42 -5.35
C TYR A 171 -11.55 -3.87 -4.27
N ASN A 172 -10.23 -4.05 -4.43
CA ASN A 172 -9.25 -3.66 -3.41
C ASN A 172 -9.29 -2.16 -3.08
N LEU A 173 -9.38 -1.29 -4.10
CA LEU A 173 -9.43 0.16 -3.89
C LEU A 173 -10.67 0.59 -3.09
N ASN A 174 -11.83 0.03 -3.44
CA ASN A 174 -13.08 0.40 -2.78
C ASN A 174 -13.23 -0.27 -1.41
N MET A 175 -12.73 -1.50 -1.24
CA MET A 175 -12.73 -2.17 0.06
C MET A 175 -11.80 -1.47 1.05
N ALA A 176 -10.57 -1.10 0.64
CA ALA A 176 -9.66 -0.35 1.50
C ALA A 176 -10.25 1.00 1.96
N TRP A 177 -11.05 1.65 1.10
CA TRP A 177 -11.79 2.86 1.47
C TRP A 177 -12.89 2.56 2.49
N LEU A 178 -13.68 1.50 2.29
CA LEU A 178 -14.75 1.09 3.20
C LEU A 178 -14.19 0.72 4.58
N GLU A 179 -13.16 -0.12 4.63
CA GLU A 179 -12.51 -0.55 5.88
C GLU A 179 -11.94 0.63 6.66
N ARG A 180 -11.43 1.65 5.98
CA ARG A 180 -10.85 2.83 6.64
C ARG A 180 -11.89 3.73 7.26
N TYR A 181 -12.95 4.07 6.52
CA TYR A 181 -13.90 5.10 6.95
C TYR A 181 -15.15 4.52 7.60
N PHE A 182 -15.53 3.29 7.23
CA PHE A 182 -16.80 2.66 7.60
C PHE A 182 -16.65 1.15 7.87
N PRO A 183 -15.69 0.69 8.70
CA PRO A 183 -15.39 -0.73 8.89
C PRO A 183 -16.59 -1.56 9.36
N ASN A 184 -17.53 -0.94 10.09
CA ASN A 184 -18.71 -1.60 10.63
C ASN A 184 -20.00 -1.36 9.81
N GLN A 185 -19.89 -0.75 8.62
CA GLN A 185 -21.05 -0.39 7.78
C GLN A 185 -20.86 -0.85 6.33
N ILE A 186 -20.20 -2.00 6.15
CA ILE A 186 -20.06 -2.68 4.86
C ILE A 186 -21.31 -3.53 4.63
N SER A 187 -22.12 -3.18 3.62
CA SER A 187 -23.39 -3.85 3.37
C SER A 187 -23.29 -4.93 2.28
N GLU A 188 -24.30 -5.79 2.18
CA GLU A 188 -24.42 -6.76 1.07
C GLU A 188 -24.47 -6.06 -0.29
N HIS A 189 -25.04 -4.85 -0.36
CA HIS A 189 -25.04 -4.03 -1.58
C HIS A 189 -23.64 -3.56 -1.97
N ASP A 190 -22.75 -3.32 -0.99
CA ASP A 190 -21.34 -3.03 -1.30
C ASP A 190 -20.68 -4.25 -1.93
N LEU A 191 -20.82 -5.42 -1.30
CA LEU A 191 -20.22 -6.66 -1.78
C LEU A 191 -20.73 -7.05 -3.17
N ALA A 192 -22.03 -6.96 -3.42
CA ALA A 192 -22.62 -7.29 -4.72
C ALA A 192 -22.01 -6.47 -5.87
N LEU A 193 -21.76 -5.17 -5.64
CA LEU A 193 -21.10 -4.31 -6.62
C LEU A 193 -19.59 -4.57 -6.70
N LEU A 194 -18.91 -4.78 -5.57
CA LEU A 194 -17.44 -4.94 -5.57
C LEU A 194 -16.99 -6.29 -6.13
N GLU A 195 -17.73 -7.37 -5.87
CA GLU A 195 -17.39 -8.72 -6.32
C GLU A 195 -17.65 -8.93 -7.81
N ARG A 196 -18.69 -8.28 -8.36
CA ARG A 196 -19.10 -8.42 -9.76
C ARG A 196 -19.42 -7.07 -10.42
N PRO A 197 -18.45 -6.16 -10.50
CA PRO A 197 -18.71 -4.78 -10.90
C PRO A 197 -19.24 -4.66 -12.32
N LEU A 198 -18.71 -5.45 -13.26
CA LEU A 198 -19.16 -5.40 -14.66
C LEU A 198 -20.61 -5.88 -14.82
N GLU A 199 -20.96 -7.00 -14.18
CA GLU A 199 -22.32 -7.54 -14.25
C GLU A 199 -23.33 -6.62 -13.55
N TYR A 200 -23.00 -6.16 -12.34
CA TYR A 200 -23.86 -5.30 -11.54
C TYR A 200 -24.16 -4.00 -12.26
N VAL A 201 -23.13 -3.33 -12.77
CA VAL A 201 -23.28 -2.01 -13.39
C VAL A 201 -23.94 -2.10 -14.76
N ALA A 202 -23.69 -3.16 -15.54
CA ALA A 202 -24.37 -3.39 -16.81
C ALA A 202 -25.90 -3.55 -16.65
N GLN A 203 -26.36 -4.22 -15.59
CA GLN A 203 -27.79 -4.35 -15.28
C GLN A 203 -28.49 -3.00 -15.03
N HIS A 204 -27.71 -1.98 -14.66
CA HIS A 204 -28.19 -0.62 -14.38
C HIS A 204 -27.86 0.37 -15.52
N GLY A 205 -27.56 -0.15 -16.73
CA GLY A 205 -27.23 0.68 -17.90
C GLY A 205 -25.97 1.54 -17.70
N GLY A 206 -25.10 1.15 -16.77
CA GLY A 206 -23.97 1.95 -16.34
C GLY A 206 -22.64 1.55 -16.97
N THR A 207 -21.57 2.20 -16.52
CA THR A 207 -20.20 1.88 -16.90
C THR A 207 -19.25 2.14 -15.73
N VAL A 208 -18.16 1.38 -15.68
CA VAL A 208 -17.09 1.55 -14.69
C VAL A 208 -15.83 1.99 -15.40
N TRP A 209 -15.18 3.04 -14.90
CA TRP A 209 -13.87 3.47 -15.37
C TRP A 209 -12.82 3.36 -14.29
N VAL A 210 -11.59 3.11 -14.74
CA VAL A 210 -10.41 2.99 -13.90
C VAL A 210 -9.32 3.90 -14.44
N ALA A 211 -8.71 4.69 -13.56
CA ALA A 211 -7.46 5.38 -13.85
C ALA A 211 -6.31 4.38 -13.66
N ILE A 212 -5.61 4.05 -14.73
CA ILE A 212 -4.49 3.10 -14.73
C ILE A 212 -3.16 3.78 -14.99
N ARG A 213 -2.12 3.36 -14.27
CA ARG A 213 -0.73 3.56 -14.68
C ARG A 213 -0.26 2.34 -15.43
N GLU A 214 0.37 2.57 -16.58
CA GLU A 214 1.09 1.54 -17.34
C GLU A 214 2.58 1.66 -17.05
N ALA A 215 3.21 0.59 -16.54
CA ALA A 215 4.67 0.48 -16.51
C ALA A 215 5.11 -0.99 -16.50
N ASN A 216 6.20 -1.30 -17.18
CA ASN A 216 6.79 -2.65 -17.20
C ASN A 216 5.77 -3.77 -17.48
N GLN A 217 4.84 -3.54 -18.43
CA GLN A 217 3.75 -4.46 -18.80
C GLN A 217 2.75 -4.76 -17.67
N GLN A 218 2.77 -3.99 -16.58
CA GLN A 218 1.79 -4.04 -15.51
C GLN A 218 0.89 -2.82 -15.56
N ASN A 219 -0.42 -3.06 -15.44
CA ASN A 219 -1.44 -2.02 -15.32
C ASN A 219 -1.88 -1.94 -13.86
N VAL A 220 -1.58 -0.83 -13.19
CA VAL A 220 -1.94 -0.60 -11.80
C VAL A 220 -3.09 0.38 -11.74
N ALA A 221 -4.19 -0.02 -11.09
CA ALA A 221 -5.32 0.88 -10.86
C ALA A 221 -4.98 1.88 -9.76
N LEU A 222 -5.15 3.16 -10.05
CA LEU A 222 -4.91 4.27 -9.12
C LEU A 222 -6.21 4.90 -8.62
N GLY A 223 -7.31 4.69 -9.32
CA GLY A 223 -8.63 5.14 -8.90
C GLY A 223 -9.74 4.58 -9.79
N THR A 224 -10.97 4.65 -9.30
CA THR A 224 -12.16 4.11 -9.95
C THR A 224 -13.29 5.12 -9.90
N ILE A 225 -14.22 5.03 -10.84
CA ILE A 225 -15.51 5.72 -10.77
C ILE A 225 -16.56 4.86 -11.51
N VAL A 226 -17.78 4.85 -10.99
CA VAL A 226 -18.92 4.17 -11.59
C VAL A 226 -19.98 5.22 -11.95
N LEU A 227 -20.59 5.07 -13.12
CA LEU A 227 -21.80 5.79 -13.50
C LEU A 227 -22.91 4.75 -13.72
N ALA A 228 -24.03 4.87 -13.01
CA ALA A 228 -25.20 4.01 -13.19
C ALA A 228 -26.40 4.87 -13.63
N GLN A 229 -27.27 4.35 -14.50
CA GLN A 229 -28.44 5.12 -14.95
C GLN A 229 -29.63 4.89 -14.02
N HIS A 230 -30.42 5.94 -13.81
CA HIS A 230 -31.76 5.79 -13.28
C HIS A 230 -32.72 5.33 -14.39
N GLY A 231 -33.83 4.69 -13.99
CA GLY A 231 -34.86 4.24 -14.93
C GLY A 231 -35.63 5.38 -15.63
N ASP A 232 -35.36 6.64 -15.30
CA ASP A 232 -36.00 7.82 -15.92
C ASP A 232 -35.34 8.25 -17.25
N GLY A 233 -34.20 7.67 -17.61
CA GLY A 233 -33.46 7.93 -18.85
C GLY A 233 -32.81 9.31 -18.94
N GLN A 234 -32.81 10.09 -17.85
CA GLN A 234 -32.26 11.47 -17.82
C GLN A 234 -31.28 11.69 -16.67
N THR A 235 -31.39 10.88 -15.62
CA THR A 235 -30.56 10.97 -14.42
C THR A 235 -29.57 9.80 -14.38
N ALA A 236 -28.33 10.09 -14.01
CA ALA A 236 -27.35 9.07 -13.69
C ALA A 236 -26.68 9.33 -12.33
N GLU A 237 -26.31 8.26 -11.65
CA GLU A 237 -25.72 8.26 -10.33
C GLU A 237 -24.23 7.94 -10.40
N ILE A 238 -23.42 8.71 -9.67
CA ILE A 238 -21.99 8.45 -9.48
C ILE A 238 -21.80 7.59 -8.24
N LEU A 239 -21.15 6.45 -8.42
CA LEU A 239 -20.83 5.50 -7.36
C LEU A 239 -19.31 5.22 -7.33
N LYS A 240 -18.81 4.74 -6.20
CA LYS A 240 -17.46 4.16 -6.05
C LYS A 240 -16.32 4.99 -6.65
N LEU A 241 -16.39 6.32 -6.45
CA LEU A 241 -15.27 7.22 -6.72
C LEU A 241 -14.22 7.08 -5.62
N SER A 242 -13.17 6.33 -5.92
CA SER A 242 -12.09 6.02 -4.98
C SER A 242 -10.74 6.25 -5.64
N VAL A 243 -9.75 6.74 -4.88
CA VAL A 243 -8.37 6.93 -5.33
C VAL A 243 -7.43 6.34 -4.28
N ALA A 244 -6.41 5.62 -4.74
CA ALA A 244 -5.37 5.07 -3.88
C ALA A 244 -4.79 6.17 -2.97
N GLU A 245 -4.66 5.90 -1.68
CA GLU A 245 -4.30 6.90 -0.67
C GLU A 245 -3.00 7.65 -1.01
N HIS A 246 -1.96 6.93 -1.41
CA HIS A 246 -0.69 7.52 -1.80
C HIS A 246 -0.76 8.34 -3.09
N CYS A 247 -1.87 8.31 -3.83
CA CYS A 247 -2.09 9.08 -5.06
C CYS A 247 -3.09 10.24 -4.89
N GLN A 248 -3.66 10.43 -3.69
CA GLN A 248 -4.55 11.55 -3.43
C GLN A 248 -3.83 12.90 -3.60
N GLY A 249 -4.59 13.93 -3.97
CA GLY A 249 -4.06 15.26 -4.30
C GLY A 249 -3.35 15.37 -5.66
N LYS A 250 -3.33 14.31 -6.48
CA LYS A 250 -2.74 14.31 -7.83
C LYS A 250 -3.73 14.56 -8.98
N GLY A 251 -4.97 14.93 -8.66
CA GLY A 251 -5.99 15.24 -9.68
C GLY A 251 -6.66 14.03 -10.34
N ILE A 252 -6.37 12.80 -9.90
CA ILE A 252 -6.97 11.57 -10.45
C ILE A 252 -8.50 11.58 -10.32
N ALA A 253 -9.02 11.89 -9.13
CA ALA A 253 -10.47 11.96 -8.90
C ALA A 253 -11.14 13.03 -9.78
N GLN A 254 -10.50 14.17 -9.98
CA GLN A 254 -10.99 15.23 -10.87
C GLN A 254 -11.05 14.75 -12.32
N ALA A 255 -10.01 14.06 -12.79
CA ALA A 255 -9.98 13.54 -14.16
C ALA A 255 -11.06 12.47 -14.39
N LEU A 256 -11.24 11.55 -13.43
CA LEU A 256 -12.31 10.55 -13.46
C LEU A 256 -13.69 11.21 -13.49
N LEU A 257 -13.91 12.24 -12.67
CA LEU A 257 -15.17 12.96 -12.60
C LEU A 257 -15.46 13.73 -13.90
N SER A 258 -14.45 14.40 -14.47
CA SER A 258 -14.58 15.08 -15.77
C SER A 258 -14.93 14.09 -16.89
N HIS A 259 -14.30 12.92 -16.91
CA HIS A 259 -14.60 11.85 -17.88
C HIS A 259 -16.06 11.38 -17.78
N VAL A 260 -16.57 11.22 -16.56
CA VAL A 260 -17.98 10.90 -16.33
C VAL A 260 -18.92 12.01 -16.79
N PHE A 261 -18.56 13.29 -16.59
CA PHE A 261 -19.39 14.39 -17.07
C PHE A 261 -19.52 14.40 -18.59
N GLU A 262 -18.40 14.24 -19.29
CA GLU A 262 -18.37 14.19 -20.76
C GLU A 262 -19.17 12.99 -21.28
N THR A 263 -19.05 11.85 -20.60
CA THR A 263 -19.80 10.63 -20.97
C THR A 263 -21.30 10.80 -20.73
N ALA A 264 -21.70 11.30 -19.57
CA ALA A 264 -23.11 11.52 -19.25
C ALA A 264 -23.76 12.50 -20.23
N GLN A 265 -23.06 13.58 -20.59
CA GLN A 265 -23.54 14.54 -21.58
C GLN A 265 -23.64 13.95 -22.99
N SER A 266 -22.71 13.07 -23.39
CA SER A 266 -22.72 12.47 -24.74
C SER A 266 -23.87 11.49 -24.94
N VAL A 267 -24.32 10.83 -23.86
CA VAL A 267 -25.47 9.92 -23.87
C VAL A 267 -26.79 10.61 -23.51
N GLY A 268 -26.80 11.95 -23.40
CA GLY A 268 -28.01 12.76 -23.26
C GLY A 268 -28.54 12.92 -21.83
N MET A 269 -27.76 12.57 -20.80
CA MET A 269 -28.16 12.79 -19.41
C MET A 269 -28.21 14.29 -19.10
N THR A 270 -29.23 14.68 -18.35
CA THR A 270 -29.45 16.09 -17.93
C THR A 270 -29.09 16.31 -16.47
N LYS A 271 -28.97 15.25 -15.68
CA LYS A 271 -28.68 15.32 -14.24
C LYS A 271 -27.73 14.23 -13.77
N LEU A 272 -26.81 14.60 -12.88
CA LEU A 272 -25.99 13.68 -12.10
C LEU A 272 -26.34 13.75 -10.63
N THR A 273 -26.33 12.60 -9.96
CA THR A 273 -26.58 12.48 -8.53
C THR A 273 -25.47 11.69 -7.85
N LEU A 274 -25.28 11.91 -6.56
CA LEU A 274 -24.40 11.09 -5.73
C LEU A 274 -24.83 11.11 -4.27
N GLU A 275 -24.46 10.04 -3.58
CA GLU A 275 -24.52 9.94 -2.13
C GLU A 275 -23.10 9.95 -1.55
N THR A 276 -22.91 10.66 -0.44
CA THR A 276 -21.63 10.75 0.26
C THR A 276 -21.85 10.91 1.76
N ALA A 277 -20.77 11.05 2.52
CA ALA A 277 -20.81 11.24 3.96
C ALA A 277 -20.18 12.59 4.36
N SER A 278 -20.75 13.26 5.36
CA SER A 278 -20.29 14.54 5.90
C SER A 278 -18.83 14.48 6.38
N CYS A 279 -18.39 13.33 6.90
CA CYS A 279 -17.01 13.11 7.33
C CYS A 279 -15.98 13.12 6.18
N LEU A 280 -16.41 12.92 4.92
CA LEU A 280 -15.53 12.82 3.75
C LEU A 280 -15.21 14.19 3.15
N THR A 281 -14.55 15.03 3.94
CA THR A 281 -14.28 16.45 3.62
C THR A 281 -13.63 16.65 2.24
N ALA A 282 -12.68 15.80 1.85
CA ALA A 282 -12.00 15.89 0.56
C ALA A 282 -12.94 15.59 -0.63
N ALA A 283 -13.84 14.62 -0.48
CA ALA A 283 -14.83 14.29 -1.51
C ALA A 283 -15.88 15.40 -1.62
N ARG A 284 -16.39 15.90 -0.48
CA ARG A 284 -17.29 17.07 -0.41
C ARG A 284 -16.73 18.26 -1.18
N HIS A 285 -15.49 18.65 -0.87
CA HIS A 285 -14.83 19.76 -1.55
C HIS A 285 -14.69 19.52 -3.06
N LEU A 286 -14.37 18.29 -3.49
CA LEU A 286 -14.31 17.93 -4.90
C LEU A 286 -15.68 18.13 -5.58
N TYR A 287 -16.76 17.64 -4.97
CA TYR A 287 -18.11 17.75 -5.53
C TYR A 287 -18.60 19.20 -5.58
N ASP A 288 -18.44 19.95 -4.48
CA ASP A 288 -18.80 21.37 -4.42
C ASP A 288 -18.09 22.18 -5.51
N LYS A 289 -16.77 21.98 -5.67
CA LYS A 289 -15.96 22.63 -6.71
C LYS A 289 -16.43 22.28 -8.12
N ASN A 290 -17.00 21.10 -8.32
CA ASN A 290 -17.52 20.64 -9.60
C ASN A 290 -19.01 20.98 -9.80
N GLY A 291 -19.59 21.81 -8.93
CA GLY A 291 -20.95 22.34 -9.07
C GLY A 291 -22.04 21.34 -8.74
N PHE A 292 -21.76 20.37 -7.85
CA PHE A 292 -22.81 19.64 -7.15
C PHE A 292 -23.38 20.53 -6.04
N ILE A 293 -24.68 20.37 -5.78
CA ILE A 293 -25.41 21.09 -4.74
C ILE A 293 -26.05 20.04 -3.84
N GLU A 294 -25.92 20.23 -2.53
CA GLU A 294 -26.56 19.37 -1.54
C GLU A 294 -28.08 19.54 -1.57
N MET A 295 -28.80 18.42 -1.62
CA MET A 295 -30.25 18.35 -1.76
C MET A 295 -30.81 17.32 -0.77
N LEU A 296 -32.10 17.40 -0.47
CA LEU A 296 -32.77 16.31 0.23
C LEU A 296 -32.87 15.10 -0.68
N PRO A 297 -32.52 13.88 -0.20
CA PRO A 297 -32.60 12.69 -1.02
C PRO A 297 -34.07 12.35 -1.34
N PRO A 298 -34.37 11.90 -2.56
CA PRO A 298 -35.75 11.56 -2.97
C PRO A 298 -36.27 10.29 -2.28
N LYS A 299 -35.37 9.46 -1.76
CA LYS A 299 -35.64 8.21 -1.03
C LYS A 299 -34.55 8.01 0.03
N PRO A 300 -34.80 7.24 1.11
CA PRO A 300 -33.74 6.86 2.04
C PRO A 300 -32.59 6.16 1.31
N SER A 301 -31.36 6.45 1.72
CA SER A 301 -30.17 5.77 1.19
C SER A 301 -30.19 4.28 1.55
N LEU A 302 -29.60 3.47 0.67
CA LEU A 302 -29.31 2.05 0.93
C LEU A 302 -28.08 1.86 1.84
N TYR A 303 -27.34 2.94 2.13
CA TYR A 303 -26.11 2.92 2.89
C TYR A 303 -26.26 3.75 4.15
N GLU A 304 -26.15 3.12 5.32
CA GLU A 304 -26.24 3.79 6.64
C GLU A 304 -25.27 4.98 6.77
N ARG A 305 -24.08 4.85 6.16
CA ARG A 305 -23.03 5.87 6.14
C ARG A 305 -23.37 7.13 5.35
N ALA A 306 -24.35 7.09 4.45
CA ALA A 306 -24.64 8.19 3.55
C ALA A 306 -25.63 9.17 4.19
N ASP A 307 -25.10 10.26 4.72
CA ASP A 307 -25.88 11.36 5.33
C ASP A 307 -25.99 12.60 4.43
N VAL A 308 -25.34 12.58 3.25
CA VAL A 308 -25.33 13.69 2.29
C VAL A 308 -25.73 13.18 0.91
N TYR A 309 -26.70 13.88 0.28
CA TYR A 309 -27.09 13.67 -1.10
C TYR A 309 -26.81 14.94 -1.91
N MET A 310 -26.26 14.79 -3.10
CA MET A 310 -25.96 15.93 -3.97
C MET A 310 -26.40 15.70 -5.41
N GLU A 311 -26.82 16.79 -6.06
CA GLU A 311 -27.21 16.79 -7.47
C GLU A 311 -26.41 17.82 -8.28
N LYS A 312 -26.24 17.55 -9.57
CA LYS A 312 -25.65 18.47 -10.55
C LYS A 312 -26.48 18.46 -11.82
N SER A 313 -26.90 19.64 -12.28
CA SER A 313 -27.47 19.81 -13.62
C SER A 313 -26.35 19.79 -14.68
N LEU A 314 -26.58 19.05 -15.75
CA LEU A 314 -25.74 18.98 -16.95
C LEU A 314 -26.29 19.82 -18.11
N GLU A 315 -27.45 20.46 -17.93
CA GLU A 315 -28.06 21.30 -18.96
C GLU A 315 -27.15 22.48 -19.30
N LYS A 316 -26.96 22.75 -20.60
CA LYS A 316 -26.23 23.93 -21.04
C LYS A 316 -27.01 25.18 -20.61
N PRO A 317 -26.37 26.19 -20.00
CA PRO A 317 -27.06 27.42 -19.65
C PRO A 317 -27.70 28.03 -20.91
N LEU A 318 -28.99 28.35 -20.83
CA LEU A 318 -29.74 29.00 -21.91
C LEU A 318 -29.00 30.25 -22.38
N ARG A 319 -28.41 30.21 -23.58
CA ARG A 319 -27.91 31.42 -24.23
C ARG A 319 -29.11 32.31 -24.52
N LEU A 320 -29.25 33.42 -23.78
CA LEU A 320 -30.21 34.47 -24.09
C LEU A 320 -29.96 34.96 -25.52
N ILE A 321 -30.81 34.54 -26.46
CA ILE A 321 -30.84 35.07 -27.81
C ILE A 321 -31.33 36.51 -27.68
N LYS A 322 -30.41 37.49 -27.73
CA LYS A 322 -30.78 38.89 -27.92
C LYS A 322 -31.52 38.99 -29.26
N ARG A 323 -32.84 39.12 -29.22
CA ARG A 323 -33.64 39.53 -30.37
C ARG A 323 -33.06 40.85 -30.89
N LYS A 324 -32.44 40.82 -32.08
CA LYS A 324 -32.16 42.04 -32.84
C LYS A 324 -33.51 42.70 -33.12
N GLN A 325 -33.73 43.87 -32.52
CA GLN A 325 -34.81 44.76 -32.93
C GLN A 325 -34.54 45.20 -34.37
N SER A 326 -35.53 44.99 -35.21
CA SER A 326 -35.59 45.49 -36.58
C SER A 326 -35.56 47.03 -36.58
N ILE A 327 -34.77 47.59 -37.50
CA ILE A 327 -34.98 48.92 -38.07
C ILE A 327 -35.05 48.69 -39.58
#